data_AF-A0A1B7MDT8-F1
#
_entry.id   AF-A0A1B7MDT8-F1
#
_cell.length_a   1.000
_cell.length_b   1.000
_cell.length_c   1.000
_cell.angle_alpha   90.00
_cell.angle_beta   90.00
_cell.angle_gamma   90.00
#
_symmetry.space_group_name_H-M   'P 1'
#
loop_
_entity.id
_entity.type
_entity.pdbx_description
1 polymer ?
#
loop_
_entity_poly.entity_id
_entity_poly.type
_entity_poly.pdbx_seq_one_letter_code
_entity_poly.pdbx_strand_id
1 'polypeptide(L)' 'LTSNNYPTWKGEMKAYLRVKGVWVLVKGSETCPSDADAKAKWDVRADKAAGKLYLIYSVEQRMHIDAVQDDPV' A
#
# COMPACT_ATOMS: atom_id res chain seq x y z
N LEU A 1 7.81 0.73 -21.99
CA LEU A 1 6.97 1.52 -21.05
C LEU A 1 6.70 2.89 -21.69
N THR A 2 5.48 3.16 -22.13
CA THR A 2 5.08 4.48 -22.62
C THR A 2 5.00 5.43 -21.42
N SER A 3 5.97 6.32 -21.32
CA SER A 3 6.43 6.97 -20.09
C SER A 3 5.57 8.13 -19.55
N ASN A 4 4.30 8.27 -19.93
CA ASN A 4 3.49 9.47 -19.61
C ASN A 4 2.21 9.24 -18.80
N ASN A 5 1.92 8.01 -18.35
CA ASN A 5 0.70 7.74 -17.57
C ASN A 5 0.88 7.82 -16.05
N TYR A 6 2.11 8.06 -15.56
CA TYR A 6 2.40 8.05 -14.12
C TYR A 6 1.54 9.04 -13.31
N PRO A 7 1.28 10.29 -13.75
CA PRO A 7 0.40 11.20 -13.01
C PRO A 7 -1.04 10.67 -12.86
N THR A 8 -1.59 10.10 -13.93
CA THR A 8 -2.93 9.48 -13.95
C THR A 8 -2.97 8.27 -13.02
N TRP A 9 -2.01 7.35 -13.18
CA TRP A 9 -1.88 6.16 -12.33
C TRP A 9 -1.73 6.52 -10.85
N LYS A 10 -0.90 7.51 -10.53
CA LYS A 10 -0.70 8.00 -9.16
C LYS A 10 -2.01 8.55 -8.57
N GLY A 11 -2.80 9.28 -9.36
CA GLY A 11 -4.10 9.79 -8.95
C GLY A 11 -5.13 8.69 -8.68
N GLU A 12 -5.25 7.74 -9.61
CA GLU A 12 -6.14 6.59 -9.52
C GLU A 12 -5.79 5.69 -8.33
N MET A 13 -4.49 5.42 -8.13
CA MET A 13 -3.97 4.66 -7.01
C MET A 13 -4.33 5.32 -5.67
N LYS A 14 -4.14 6.64 -5.56
CA LYS A 14 -4.52 7.40 -4.38
C LYS A 14 -6.02 7.32 -4.10
N ALA A 15 -6.87 7.41 -5.14
CA ALA A 15 -8.32 7.29 -4.98
C ALA A 15 -8.72 5.87 -4.54
N TYR A 16 -8.16 4.84 -5.16
CA TYR A 16 -8.38 3.44 -4.80
C TYR A 16 -8.03 3.16 -3.33
N LEU A 17 -6.84 3.56 -2.89
CA LEU A 17 -6.38 3.34 -1.51
C LEU A 17 -7.22 4.11 -0.48
N ARG A 18 -7.80 5.26 -0.86
CA ARG A 18 -8.77 6.01 -0.04
C ARG A 18 -10.09 5.26 0.09
N VAL A 19 -10.67 4.77 -1.00
CA VAL A 19 -11.89 3.95 -0.97
C VAL A 19 -11.68 2.70 -0.11
N LYS A 20 -10.49 2.13 -0.15
CA LYS A 20 -10.11 0.94 0.63
C LYS A 20 -9.67 1.23 2.07
N GLY A 21 -9.70 2.49 2.52
CA GLY A 21 -9.41 2.90 3.90
C GLY A 21 -7.95 2.74 4.35
N VAL A 22 -7.01 2.55 3.43
CA VAL A 22 -5.59 2.27 3.75
C VAL A 22 -4.64 3.41 3.36
N TRP A 23 -5.13 4.46 2.69
CA TRP A 23 -4.29 5.56 2.21
C TRP A 23 -3.46 6.25 3.32
N VAL A 24 -4.04 6.46 4.51
CA VAL A 24 -3.35 7.16 5.61
C VAL A 24 -2.13 6.38 6.10
N LEU A 25 -2.24 5.06 6.13
CA LEU A 25 -1.16 4.13 6.46
C LEU A 25 -0.10 4.13 5.36
N VAL A 26 -0.51 3.95 4.09
CA VAL A 26 0.42 3.92 2.94
C VAL A 26 1.20 5.22 2.77
N LYS A 27 0.60 6.38 3.07
CA LYS A 27 1.31 7.67 2.99
C LYS A 27 2.20 7.96 4.21
N GLY A 28 2.31 7.04 5.16
CA GLY A 28 3.17 7.16 6.35
C GLY A 28 2.71 8.16 7.40
N SER A 29 1.43 8.58 7.40
CA SER A 29 0.92 9.50 8.44
C SER A 29 0.37 8.81 9.67
N GLU A 30 0.18 7.50 9.62
CA GLU A 30 -0.24 6.70 10.76
C GLU A 30 0.97 5.90 11.26
N THR A 31 1.45 6.21 12.46
CA THR A 31 2.53 5.47 13.12
C THR A 31 1.98 4.23 13.82
N CYS A 32 2.77 3.16 13.86
CA CYS A 32 2.42 1.98 14.65
C CYS A 32 2.22 2.38 16.14
N PRO A 33 1.07 2.08 16.75
CA PRO A 33 0.82 2.36 18.16
C PRO A 33 1.61 1.41 19.07
N SER A 34 1.84 1.83 20.32
CA SER A 34 2.56 1.04 21.33
C SER A 34 1.64 0.13 22.17
N ASP A 35 0.34 0.44 22.22
CA ASP A 35 -0.68 -0.41 22.85
C ASP A 35 -0.88 -1.69 22.05
N ALA A 36 -0.94 -2.85 22.72
CA ALA A 36 -1.01 -4.15 22.08
C ALA A 36 -2.29 -4.39 21.26
N ASP A 37 -3.46 -3.95 21.75
CA ASP A 37 -4.74 -4.11 21.03
C ASP A 37 -4.80 -3.16 19.83
N ALA A 38 -4.34 -1.93 20.02
CA ALA A 38 -4.21 -0.96 18.93
C ALA A 38 -3.19 -1.43 17.87
N LYS A 39 -2.09 -2.04 18.29
CA LYS A 39 -1.03 -2.57 17.41
C LYS A 39 -1.56 -3.73 16.57
N ALA A 40 -2.27 -4.69 17.17
CA ALA A 40 -2.87 -5.79 16.42
C ALA A 40 -3.85 -5.29 15.33
N LYS A 41 -4.67 -4.28 15.64
CA LYS A 41 -5.57 -3.64 14.66
C LYS A 41 -4.80 -2.90 13.56
N TRP A 42 -3.69 -2.26 13.91
CA TRP A 42 -2.81 -1.59 12.97
C TRP A 42 -2.11 -2.59 12.04
N ASP A 43 -1.55 -3.67 12.58
CA ASP A 43 -0.86 -4.74 11.83
C ASP A 43 -1.79 -5.36 10.77
N VAL A 44 -3.04 -5.68 11.14
CA VAL A 44 -4.05 -6.20 10.20
C VAL A 44 -4.36 -5.19 9.08
N ARG A 45 -4.31 -3.88 9.37
CA ARG A 45 -4.51 -2.84 8.35
C ARG A 45 -3.27 -2.64 7.48
N ALA A 46 -2.08 -2.78 8.04
CA ALA A 46 -0.82 -2.74 7.31
C ALA A 46 -0.73 -3.90 6.32
N ASP A 47 -1.02 -5.12 6.75
CA ASP A 47 -1.06 -6.32 5.90
C ASP A 47 -2.06 -6.17 4.75
N LYS A 48 -3.29 -5.71 5.07
CA LYS A 48 -4.29 -5.38 4.04
C LYS A 48 -3.82 -4.29 3.07
N ALA A 49 -2.98 -3.36 3.49
CA ALA A 49 -2.43 -2.32 2.62
C ALA A 49 -1.38 -2.91 1.67
N ALA A 50 -0.45 -3.73 2.18
CA ALA A 50 0.55 -4.43 1.40
C ALA A 50 -0.08 -5.31 0.31
N GLY A 51 -1.04 -6.17 0.69
CA GLY A 51 -1.76 -7.02 -0.27
C GLY A 51 -2.52 -6.23 -1.33
N LYS A 52 -3.12 -5.10 -0.97
CA LYS A 52 -3.79 -4.21 -1.96
C LYS A 52 -2.79 -3.61 -2.94
N LEU A 53 -1.65 -3.11 -2.45
CA LEU A 53 -0.60 -2.58 -3.30
C LEU A 53 -0.13 -3.66 -4.29
N TYR A 54 0.17 -4.86 -3.80
CA TYR A 54 0.56 -6.00 -4.63
C TYR A 54 -0.45 -6.31 -5.74
N LEU A 55 -1.74 -6.36 -5.40
CA LEU A 55 -2.81 -6.70 -6.36
C LEU A 55 -3.01 -5.63 -7.46
N ILE A 56 -2.68 -4.37 -7.19
CA ILE A 56 -2.86 -3.28 -8.16
C ILE A 56 -1.78 -3.29 -9.25
N TYR A 57 -0.59 -3.85 -8.96
CA TYR A 57 0.41 -4.05 -10.01
C TYR A 57 -0.03 -5.16 -10.96
N SER A 58 0.08 -4.88 -12.26
CA SER A 58 -0.05 -5.89 -13.31
C SER A 58 0.95 -7.02 -13.04
N VAL A 59 0.61 -8.25 -13.44
CA VAL A 59 1.47 -9.44 -13.18
C VAL A 59 2.90 -9.23 -13.69
N GLU A 60 3.06 -8.54 -14.82
CA GLU A 60 4.37 -8.17 -15.41
C GLU A 60 5.15 -7.15 -14.57
N GLN A 61 4.49 -6.35 -13.72
CA GLN A 61 5.14 -5.35 -12.87
C GLN A 61 5.38 -5.84 -11.44
N ARG A 62 4.75 -6.96 -11.02
CA ARG A 62 4.93 -7.55 -9.68
C ARG A 62 6.36 -8.01 -9.42
N MET A 63 7.07 -8.43 -10.47
CA MET A 63 8.50 -8.79 -10.41
C MET A 63 9.41 -7.67 -9.86
N HIS A 64 8.97 -6.40 -9.89
CA HIS A 64 9.73 -5.27 -9.35
C HIS A 64 9.46 -4.98 -7.87
N ILE A 65 8.45 -5.60 -7.27
CA ILE A 65 8.04 -5.37 -5.87
C ILE A 65 8.09 -6.64 -5.02
N ASP A 66 8.25 -7.82 -5.62
CA ASP A 66 8.37 -9.10 -4.90
C ASP A 66 9.48 -9.07 -3.84
N ALA A 67 10.59 -8.36 -4.10
CA ALA A 67 11.71 -8.25 -3.16
C ALA A 67 11.44 -7.38 -1.92
N VAL A 68 10.38 -6.55 -1.95
CA VAL A 68 10.05 -5.58 -0.88
C VAL A 68 8.61 -5.75 -0.37
N GLN A 69 7.92 -6.81 -0.79
CA GLN A 69 6.51 -7.03 -0.48
C GLN A 69 6.26 -7.15 1.03
N ASP A 70 7.19 -7.77 1.74
CA ASP A 70 7.11 -8.03 3.18
C ASP A 70 8.02 -7.08 3.99
N ASP A 71 8.62 -6.07 3.35
CA ASP A 71 9.51 -5.12 4.01
C ASP A 71 8.68 -4.08 4.79
N PRO A 72 8.75 -4.04 6.13
CA PRO A 72 7.94 -3.15 6.94
C PRO A 72 8.52 -1.72 7.06
N VAL A 73 9.59 -1.41 6.30
CA VAL A 73 10.40 -0.17 6.42
C VAL A 73 9.75 1.03 5.73
#